data_AF-A0A415ZLP3-F1
#
_entry.id   AF-A0A415ZLP3-F1
#
_cell.length_a   1.000
_cell.length_b   1.000
_cell.length_c   1.000
_cell.angle_alpha   90.00
_cell.angle_beta   90.00
_cell.angle_gamma   90.00
#
_symmetry.space_group_name_H-M   'P 1'
#
loop_
_entity.id
_entity.type
_entity.pdbx_description
1 polymer ?
#
loop_
_entity_poly.entity_id
_entity_poly.type
_entity_poly.pdbx_seq_one_letter_code
_entity_poly.pdbx_strand_id
1 'polypeptide(L)'
;MSETVITALITLTAGAVGAVCGVIGAVKSARIAQKSQMNQAVVTEFMHARVDAYSLFFEQWSNYICANYNPALLPQLIAAIEKASMLTTPSTTSMLADFRQKLFLYAYSEKRSSELVQQLNDATMNLRLALQYDLLRYYAPDIAELPEDAKLPNEIGRPRCK
;
A
#
# COMPACT_ATOMS: atom_id res chain seq x y z
N MET A 1 -31.15 -53.66 25.69
CA MET A 1 -30.63 -52.39 26.26
C MET A 1 -29.17 -52.10 25.91
N SER A 2 -28.41 -53.01 25.27
CA SER A 2 -27.01 -52.78 24.87
C SER A 2 -26.85 -52.01 23.55
N GLU A 3 -27.75 -52.18 22.59
CA GLU A 3 -27.65 -51.58 21.26
C GLU A 3 -27.77 -50.05 21.28
N THR A 4 -28.64 -49.51 22.14
CA THR A 4 -28.85 -48.06 22.34
C THR A 4 -27.64 -47.35 22.96
N VAL A 5 -26.85 -48.06 23.79
CA VAL A 5 -25.63 -47.50 24.39
C VAL A 5 -24.52 -47.37 23.36
N ILE A 6 -24.41 -48.34 22.45
CA ILE A 6 -23.40 -48.34 21.38
C ILE A 6 -23.71 -47.25 20.34
N THR A 7 -24.99 -47.07 19.98
CA THR A 7 -25.38 -45.99 19.04
C THR A 7 -25.15 -44.60 19.64
N ALA A 8 -25.42 -44.43 20.94
CA ALA A 8 -25.15 -43.17 21.65
C ALA A 8 -23.65 -42.86 21.73
N LEU A 9 -22.80 -43.87 21.92
CA LEU A 9 -21.33 -43.70 21.92
C LEU A 9 -20.78 -43.31 20.54
N ILE A 10 -21.33 -43.90 19.48
CA ILE A 10 -20.93 -43.58 18.09
C ILE A 10 -21.40 -42.17 17.71
N THR A 11 -22.62 -41.77 18.07
CA THR A 11 -23.11 -40.41 17.78
C THR A 11 -22.37 -39.34 18.59
N LEU A 12 -22.01 -39.63 19.85
CA LEU A 12 -21.23 -38.71 20.68
C LEU A 12 -19.79 -38.53 20.16
N THR A 13 -19.15 -39.61 19.71
CA THR A 13 -17.81 -39.53 19.10
C THR A 13 -17.84 -38.85 17.73
N ALA A 14 -18.84 -39.14 16.88
CA ALA A 14 -19.01 -38.45 15.60
C ALA A 14 -19.31 -36.95 15.77
N GLY A 15 -20.15 -36.58 16.74
CA GLY A 15 -20.44 -35.18 17.09
C GLY A 15 -19.22 -34.43 17.62
N ALA A 16 -18.41 -35.07 18.45
CA ALA A 16 -17.17 -34.48 18.97
C ALA A 16 -16.13 -34.27 17.87
N VAL A 17 -15.94 -35.23 16.96
CA VAL A 17 -15.03 -35.09 15.82
C VAL A 17 -15.51 -34.00 14.86
N GLY A 18 -16.81 -33.95 14.55
CA GLY A 18 -17.41 -32.90 13.73
C GLY A 18 -17.24 -31.50 14.31
N ALA A 19 -17.41 -31.34 15.63
CA ALA A 19 -17.19 -30.08 16.32
C ALA A 19 -15.71 -29.65 16.31
N VAL A 20 -14.77 -30.58 16.53
CA VAL A 20 -13.32 -30.29 16.48
C VAL A 20 -12.88 -29.88 15.06
N CYS A 21 -13.31 -30.61 14.03
CA CYS A 21 -13.05 -30.23 12.64
C CYS A 21 -13.70 -28.89 12.27
N GLY A 22 -14.92 -28.62 12.75
CA GLY A 22 -15.61 -27.35 12.57
C GLY A 22 -14.88 -26.17 13.22
N VAL A 23 -14.40 -26.33 14.45
CA VAL A 23 -13.63 -25.29 15.16
C VAL A 23 -12.27 -25.05 14.50
N ILE A 24 -11.56 -26.11 14.08
CA ILE A 24 -10.29 -25.96 13.33
C ILE A 24 -10.51 -25.26 11.99
N GLY A 25 -11.59 -25.61 11.28
CA GLY A 25 -12.00 -24.95 10.03
C GLY A 25 -12.38 -23.49 10.24
N ALA A 26 -13.12 -23.17 11.31
CA ALA A 26 -13.49 -21.82 11.69
C ALA A 26 -12.27 -20.97 12.11
N VAL A 27 -11.30 -21.54 12.86
CA VAL A 27 -10.07 -20.83 13.24
C VAL A 27 -9.17 -20.58 12.04
N LYS A 28 -9.02 -21.55 11.13
CA LYS A 28 -8.25 -21.35 9.89
C LYS A 28 -8.91 -20.31 8.97
N SER A 29 -10.21 -20.39 8.78
CA SER A 29 -10.95 -19.41 7.97
C SER A 29 -10.96 -18.02 8.62
N ALA A 30 -11.05 -17.92 9.96
CA ALA A 30 -10.90 -16.66 10.68
C ALA A 30 -9.51 -16.05 10.51
N ARG A 31 -8.44 -16.87 10.55
CA ARG A 31 -7.06 -16.39 10.27
C ARG A 31 -6.89 -15.93 8.82
N ILE A 32 -7.47 -16.64 7.86
CA ILE A 32 -7.44 -16.25 6.44
C ILE A 32 -8.23 -14.95 6.24
N ALA A 33 -9.41 -14.83 6.86
CA ALA A 33 -10.23 -13.63 6.81
C ALA A 33 -9.52 -12.43 7.48
N GLN A 34 -8.88 -12.64 8.63
CA GLN A 34 -8.11 -11.61 9.33
C GLN A 34 -6.89 -11.16 8.52
N LYS A 35 -6.12 -12.09 7.94
CA LYS A 35 -5.01 -11.76 7.03
C LYS A 35 -5.53 -11.02 5.80
N SER A 36 -6.64 -11.47 5.21
CA SER A 36 -7.26 -10.80 4.06
C SER A 36 -7.74 -9.38 4.39
N GLN A 37 -8.37 -9.17 5.54
CA GLN A 37 -8.83 -7.86 6.01
C GLN A 37 -7.65 -6.94 6.31
N MET A 38 -6.60 -7.45 6.96
CA MET A 38 -5.37 -6.69 7.21
C MET A 38 -4.68 -6.31 5.89
N ASN A 39 -4.58 -7.25 4.95
CA ASN A 39 -4.06 -6.98 3.62
C ASN A 39 -4.86 -5.89 2.91
N GLN A 40 -6.19 -5.97 2.94
CA GLN A 40 -7.06 -4.98 2.33
C GLN A 40 -6.92 -3.60 2.99
N ALA A 41 -6.82 -3.54 4.32
CA ALA A 41 -6.60 -2.29 5.05
C ALA A 41 -5.26 -1.65 4.66
N VAL A 42 -4.17 -2.43 4.64
CA VAL A 42 -2.84 -1.96 4.25
C VAL A 42 -2.82 -1.47 2.79
N VAL A 43 -3.43 -2.21 1.86
CA VAL A 43 -3.56 -1.73 0.46
C VAL A 43 -4.33 -0.42 0.40
N THR A 44 -5.44 -0.34 1.13
CA THR A 44 -6.32 0.85 1.11
C THR A 44 -5.55 2.07 1.60
N GLU A 45 -4.89 1.97 2.76
CA GLU A 45 -4.06 3.05 3.31
C GLU A 45 -2.89 3.41 2.40
N PHE A 46 -2.21 2.42 1.81
CA PHE A 46 -1.12 2.68 0.87
C PHE A 46 -1.60 3.42 -0.39
N MET A 47 -2.75 3.03 -0.94
CA MET A 47 -3.35 3.71 -2.10
C MET A 47 -3.83 5.12 -1.74
N HIS A 48 -4.42 5.32 -0.56
CA HIS A 48 -4.75 6.65 -0.05
C HIS A 48 -3.50 7.53 0.06
N ALA A 49 -2.43 7.04 0.68
CA ALA A 49 -1.18 7.77 0.80
C ALA A 49 -0.58 8.16 -0.56
N ARG A 50 -0.68 7.27 -1.56
CA ARG A 50 -0.24 7.55 -2.94
C ARG A 50 -1.08 8.63 -3.61
N VAL A 51 -2.40 8.52 -3.55
CA VAL A 51 -3.31 9.52 -4.12
C VAL A 51 -3.07 10.88 -3.48
N ASP A 52 -2.92 10.94 -2.16
CA ASP A 52 -2.66 12.18 -1.43
C ASP A 52 -1.30 12.79 -1.82
N ALA A 53 -0.25 11.98 -1.91
CA ALA A 53 1.07 12.45 -2.31
C ALA A 53 1.10 12.97 -3.75
N TYR A 54 0.44 12.27 -4.69
CA TYR A 54 0.43 12.68 -6.09
C TYR A 54 -0.45 13.91 -6.29
N SER A 55 -1.57 14.00 -5.57
CA SER A 55 -2.43 15.19 -5.55
C SER A 55 -1.68 16.41 -5.03
N LEU A 56 -0.96 16.26 -3.92
CA LEU A 56 -0.11 17.32 -3.36
C LEU A 56 0.97 17.75 -4.36
N PHE A 57 1.60 16.81 -5.06
CA PHE A 57 2.57 17.13 -6.11
C PHE A 57 1.95 18.01 -7.21
N PHE A 58 0.80 17.61 -7.76
CA PHE A 58 0.13 18.39 -8.81
C PHE A 58 -0.39 19.74 -8.32
N GLU A 59 -0.86 19.82 -7.07
CA GLU A 59 -1.26 21.07 -6.43
C GLU A 59 -0.07 22.03 -6.35
N GLN A 60 1.06 21.59 -5.80
CA GLN A 60 2.25 22.43 -5.67
C GLN A 60 2.83 22.82 -7.03
N TRP A 61 2.77 21.91 -8.01
CA TRP A 61 3.17 22.21 -9.38
C TRP A 61 2.27 23.27 -10.02
N SER A 62 0.94 23.14 -9.85
CA SER A 62 -0.02 24.13 -10.31
C SER A 62 0.20 25.49 -9.64
N ASN A 63 0.42 25.52 -8.33
CA ASN A 63 0.70 26.74 -7.58
C ASN A 63 1.97 27.43 -8.11
N TYR A 64 3.03 26.65 -8.38
CA TYR A 64 4.26 27.16 -8.96
C TYR A 64 4.04 27.78 -10.35
N ILE A 65 3.29 27.12 -11.25
CA ILE A 65 2.98 27.66 -12.58
C ILE A 65 2.08 28.90 -12.47
N CYS A 66 0.99 28.83 -11.70
CA CYS A 66 0.03 29.93 -11.53
C CYS A 66 0.68 31.18 -10.91
N ALA A 67 1.68 31.00 -10.06
CA ALA A 67 2.50 32.08 -9.52
C ALA A 67 3.61 32.54 -10.48
N ASN A 68 3.50 32.23 -11.77
CA ASN A 68 4.49 32.56 -12.82
C ASN A 68 5.91 32.10 -12.47
N TYR A 69 6.03 30.85 -12.00
CA TYR A 69 7.30 30.21 -11.64
C TYR A 69 8.05 30.95 -10.51
N ASN A 70 7.31 31.38 -9.48
CA ASN A 70 7.88 32.05 -8.31
C ASN A 70 8.83 31.11 -7.54
N PRO A 71 10.14 31.45 -7.42
CA PRO A 71 11.12 30.61 -6.72
C PRO A 71 10.79 30.34 -5.25
N ALA A 72 10.01 31.19 -4.60
CA ALA A 72 9.59 31.00 -3.21
C ALA A 72 8.74 29.73 -2.98
N LEU A 73 8.12 29.20 -4.02
CA LEU A 73 7.31 27.98 -3.97
C LEU A 73 8.11 26.71 -4.26
N LEU A 74 9.36 26.84 -4.74
CA LEU A 74 10.22 25.71 -5.11
C LEU A 74 10.46 24.72 -3.95
N PRO A 75 10.69 25.16 -2.68
CA PRO A 75 10.87 24.22 -1.57
C PRO A 75 9.65 23.32 -1.31
N GLN A 76 8.44 23.87 -1.43
CA GLN A 76 7.20 23.12 -1.22
C GLN A 76 6.98 22.11 -2.34
N LEU A 77 7.29 22.50 -3.59
CA LEU A 77 7.26 21.59 -4.74
C LEU A 77 8.30 20.47 -4.61
N ILE A 78 9.53 20.77 -4.18
CA ILE A 78 10.56 19.76 -3.93
C ILE A 78 10.11 18.79 -2.83
N ALA A 79 9.57 19.28 -1.72
CA ALA A 79 9.05 18.40 -0.67
C ALA A 79 7.94 17.48 -1.17
N ALA A 80 7.06 17.96 -2.05
CA ALA A 80 6.02 17.14 -2.67
C ALA A 80 6.61 16.08 -3.63
N ILE A 81 7.65 16.41 -4.39
CA ILE A 81 8.39 15.45 -5.24
C ILE A 81 9.02 14.35 -4.39
N GLU A 82 9.66 14.69 -3.27
CA GLU A 82 10.27 13.70 -2.38
C GLU A 82 9.22 12.78 -1.75
N LYS A 83 8.09 13.35 -1.30
CA LYS A 83 6.97 12.57 -0.77
C LYS A 83 6.41 11.60 -1.83
N ALA A 84 6.24 12.05 -3.07
CA ALA A 84 5.79 11.20 -4.17
C ALA A 84 6.81 10.08 -4.46
N SER A 85 8.11 10.41 -4.48
CA SER A 85 9.20 9.47 -4.78
C SER A 85 9.27 8.28 -3.82
N MET A 86 8.88 8.47 -2.56
CA MET A 86 8.81 7.41 -1.55
C MET A 86 7.70 6.38 -1.80
N LEU A 87 6.69 6.75 -2.59
CA LEU A 87 5.48 5.97 -2.81
C LEU A 87 5.29 5.55 -4.27
N THR A 88 6.26 5.83 -5.13
CA THR A 88 6.28 5.45 -6.55
C THR A 88 7.07 4.18 -6.79
N THR A 89 6.81 3.56 -7.95
CA THR A 89 7.64 2.47 -8.45
C THR A 89 9.04 2.98 -8.83
N PRO A 90 10.08 2.13 -8.84
CA PRO A 90 11.43 2.57 -9.19
C PRO A 90 11.53 3.26 -10.55
N SER A 91 10.74 2.83 -11.54
CA SER A 91 10.65 3.46 -12.86
C SER A 91 10.04 4.86 -12.81
N THR A 92 9.07 5.09 -11.93
CA THR A 92 8.40 6.38 -11.77
C THR A 92 9.24 7.31 -10.88
N THR A 93 9.96 6.77 -9.90
CA THR A 93 10.96 7.50 -9.10
C THR A 93 12.07 8.07 -9.98
N SER A 94 12.56 7.34 -10.98
CA SER A 94 13.57 7.89 -11.90
C SER A 94 13.02 9.03 -12.77
N MET A 95 11.74 8.97 -13.16
CA MET A 95 11.07 10.06 -13.87
C MET A 95 10.85 11.29 -12.99
N LEU A 96 10.54 11.10 -11.70
CA LEU A 96 10.48 12.18 -10.71
C LEU A 96 11.84 12.86 -10.55
N ALA A 97 12.93 12.08 -10.54
CA ALA A 97 14.29 12.62 -10.48
C ALA A 97 14.64 13.45 -11.74
N ASP A 98 14.31 12.95 -12.94
CA ASP A 98 14.50 13.69 -14.21
C ASP A 98 13.68 14.99 -14.22
N PHE A 99 12.42 14.94 -13.80
CA PHE A 99 11.58 16.12 -13.65
C PHE A 99 12.21 17.13 -12.68
N ARG A 100 12.67 16.70 -11.51
CA ARG A 100 13.33 17.56 -10.52
C ARG A 100 14.59 18.22 -11.10
N GLN A 101 15.40 17.49 -11.85
CA GLN A 101 16.58 18.02 -12.52
C GLN A 101 16.20 19.12 -13.52
N LYS A 102 15.24 18.85 -14.41
CA LYS A 102 14.77 19.81 -15.41
C LYS A 102 14.10 21.04 -14.77
N LEU A 103 13.37 20.85 -13.68
CA LEU A 103 12.81 21.93 -12.87
C LEU A 103 13.90 22.85 -12.34
N PHE A 104 14.99 22.28 -11.80
CA PHE A 104 16.10 23.09 -11.30
C PHE A 104 16.82 23.85 -12.41
N LEU A 105 17.08 23.20 -13.55
CA LEU A 105 17.67 23.86 -14.72
C LEU A 105 16.79 25.02 -15.18
N TYR A 106 15.47 24.84 -15.22
CA TYR A 106 14.54 25.90 -15.57
C TYR A 106 14.49 27.03 -14.54
N ALA A 107 14.42 26.70 -13.25
CA ALA A 107 14.23 27.66 -12.17
C ALA A 107 15.46 28.57 -11.98
N TYR A 108 16.66 28.02 -12.17
CA TYR A 108 17.93 28.73 -11.98
C TYR A 108 18.58 29.22 -13.27
N SER A 109 17.98 28.99 -14.44
CA SER A 109 18.49 29.57 -15.68
C SER A 109 18.24 31.08 -15.74
N GLU A 110 19.29 31.86 -16.01
CA GLU A 110 19.19 33.30 -16.28
C GLU A 110 18.34 33.59 -17.53
N LYS A 111 18.34 32.68 -18.51
CA LYS A 111 17.54 32.77 -19.75
C LYS A 111 16.79 31.47 -19.99
N ARG A 112 15.47 31.53 -19.87
CA ARG A 112 14.56 30.42 -20.18
C ARG A 112 14.46 30.29 -21.71
N SER A 113 15.32 29.47 -22.29
CA SER A 113 15.24 29.12 -23.72
C SER A 113 13.97 28.33 -24.00
N SER A 114 13.49 28.38 -25.25
CA SER A 114 12.36 27.55 -25.70
C SER A 114 12.65 26.06 -25.48
N GLU A 115 13.91 25.64 -25.60
CA GLU A 115 14.35 24.27 -25.35
C GLU A 115 14.15 23.86 -23.88
N LEU A 116 14.55 24.71 -22.92
CA LEU A 116 14.35 24.40 -21.50
C LEU A 116 12.86 24.32 -21.13
N VAL A 117 12.05 25.20 -21.72
CA VAL A 117 10.58 25.15 -21.56
C VAL A 117 10.04 23.83 -22.11
N GLN A 118 10.47 23.42 -23.31
CA GLN A 118 10.07 22.17 -23.94
C GLN A 118 10.45 20.96 -23.08
N GLN A 119 11.70 20.90 -22.62
CA GLN A 119 12.20 19.79 -21.79
C GLN A 119 11.40 19.64 -20.49
N LEU A 120 11.08 20.77 -19.83
CA LEU A 120 10.27 20.76 -18.61
C LEU A 120 8.83 20.31 -18.88
N ASN A 121 8.22 20.77 -19.97
CA ASN A 121 6.88 20.37 -20.37
C ASN A 121 6.82 18.86 -20.70
N ASP A 122 7.78 18.35 -21.44
CA ASP A 122 7.87 16.93 -21.80
C ASP A 122 8.04 16.07 -20.56
N ALA A 123 8.91 16.48 -19.62
CA ALA A 123 9.07 15.79 -18.34
C ALA A 123 7.79 15.81 -17.49
N THR A 124 7.09 16.95 -17.46
CA THR A 124 5.80 17.07 -16.76
C THR A 124 4.76 16.12 -17.34
N MET A 125 4.65 16.03 -18.66
CA MET A 125 3.70 15.13 -19.33
C MET A 125 4.02 13.66 -19.06
N ASN A 126 5.29 13.27 -19.22
CA ASN A 126 5.74 11.91 -18.96
C ASN A 126 5.47 11.50 -17.51
N LEU A 127 5.77 12.40 -16.57
CA LEU A 127 5.54 12.17 -15.15
C LEU A 127 4.04 12.02 -14.84
N ARG A 128 3.18 12.83 -15.45
CA ARG A 128 1.73 12.73 -15.26
C ARG A 128 1.19 11.37 -15.68
N LEU A 129 1.61 10.89 -16.85
CA LEU A 129 1.24 9.56 -17.33
C LEU A 129 1.78 8.47 -16.40
N ALA A 130 3.05 8.56 -15.99
CA ALA A 130 3.69 7.59 -15.12
C ALA A 130 2.99 7.47 -13.76
N LEU A 131 2.69 8.59 -13.10
CA LEU A 131 1.97 8.61 -11.82
C LEU A 131 0.56 8.01 -11.94
N GLN A 132 -0.13 8.26 -13.06
CA GLN A 132 -1.44 7.64 -13.33
C GLN A 132 -1.31 6.11 -13.50
N TYR A 133 -0.32 5.64 -14.27
CA TYR A 133 -0.06 4.20 -14.39
C TYR A 133 0.33 3.56 -13.05
N ASP A 134 1.08 4.29 -12.24
CA ASP A 134 1.48 3.88 -10.90
C ASP A 134 0.25 3.66 -10.01
N LEU A 135 -0.76 4.54 -10.05
CA LEU A 135 -2.04 4.36 -9.34
C LEU A 135 -2.86 3.17 -9.86
N LEU A 136 -2.75 2.82 -11.15
CA LEU A 136 -3.47 1.69 -11.74
C LEU A 136 -2.78 0.34 -11.45
N ARG A 137 -1.51 0.34 -11.06
CA ARG A 137 -0.80 -0.88 -10.68
C ARG A 137 -1.18 -1.31 -9.27
N TYR A 138 -1.80 -2.48 -9.19
CA TYR A 138 -1.98 -3.19 -7.93
C TYR A 138 -0.64 -3.76 -7.46
N TYR A 139 -0.13 -3.23 -6.35
CA TYR A 139 0.94 -3.87 -5.59
C TYR A 139 0.29 -4.64 -4.45
N ALA A 140 0.40 -5.97 -4.49
CA ALA A 140 0.13 -6.75 -3.29
C ALA A 140 1.12 -6.25 -2.22
N PRO A 141 0.65 -5.80 -1.05
CA PRO A 141 1.52 -5.24 -0.05
C PRO A 141 2.39 -6.38 0.47
N ASP A 142 3.70 -6.16 0.51
CA ASP A 142 4.63 -7.07 1.17
C ASP A 142 4.46 -6.92 2.67
N ILE A 143 3.46 -7.62 3.20
CA ILE A 143 3.19 -7.65 4.62
C ILE A 143 4.18 -8.62 5.21
N ALA A 144 5.17 -8.08 5.91
CA ALA A 144 6.13 -8.84 6.70
C ALA A 144 5.39 -9.95 7.44
N GLU A 145 5.71 -11.19 7.09
CA GLU A 145 5.12 -12.33 7.78
C GLU A 145 5.51 -12.25 9.25
N LEU A 146 4.50 -12.26 10.14
CA LEU A 146 4.76 -12.29 11.58
C LEU A 146 5.72 -13.45 11.87
N PRO A 147 6.82 -13.21 12.61
CA PRO A 147 7.73 -14.27 12.98
C PRO A 147 6.98 -15.36 13.77
N GLU A 148 7.38 -16.62 13.61
CA GLU A 148 6.63 -17.80 14.12
C GLU A 148 6.36 -17.74 15.64
N ASP A 149 7.19 -17.02 16.39
CA ASP A 149 7.08 -16.76 17.82
C ASP A 149 6.00 -15.73 18.20
N ALA A 150 5.67 -14.80 17.30
CA ALA A 150 4.58 -13.83 17.44
C ALA A 150 3.23 -14.41 16.99
N LYS A 151 3.22 -15.55 16.30
CA LYS A 151 1.99 -16.29 16.01
C LYS A 151 1.49 -16.89 17.31
N LEU A 152 0.33 -16.42 17.79
CA LEU A 152 -0.33 -16.97 18.98
C LEU A 152 -0.23 -18.50 18.98
N PRO A 153 0.35 -19.10 20.04
CA PRO A 153 0.58 -20.52 20.08
C PRO A 153 -0.75 -21.22 19.82
N ASN A 154 -0.70 -22.30 19.06
CA ASN A 154 -1.83 -23.18 18.78
C ASN A 154 -2.21 -23.97 20.07
N GLU A 155 -2.15 -23.33 21.23
CA GLU A 155 -2.71 -23.83 22.48
C GLU A 155 -4.23 -23.70 22.36
N ILE A 156 -4.80 -24.71 21.71
CA ILE A 156 -6.18 -25.15 21.95
C ILE A 156 -6.37 -25.08 23.46
N GLY A 157 -7.28 -24.20 23.91
CA GLY A 157 -7.54 -23.94 25.32
C GLY A 157 -7.71 -25.25 26.08
N ARG A 158 -6.63 -25.72 26.71
CA ARG A 158 -6.75 -26.58 27.87
C ARG A 158 -7.10 -25.63 29.00
N PRO A 159 -8.25 -25.82 29.68
CA PRO A 159 -8.49 -25.08 30.91
C PRO A 159 -7.28 -25.33 31.82
N ARG A 160 -6.59 -24.26 32.19
CA ARG A 160 -5.58 -24.34 33.24
C ARG A 160 -6.34 -24.58 34.54
N CYS A 161 -6.48 -25.84 34.93
CA CYS A 161 -6.87 -26.18 36.29
C CYS A 161 -5.76 -25.68 37.22
N LYS A 162 -6.13 -24.83 38.18
CA LYS A 162 -5.37 -24.71 39.43
C LYS A 162 -5.75 -25.87 40.34
#